data_AF-A0A6A3YBW8-F1
#
_entry.id   AF-A0A6A3YBW8-F1
#
_cell.length_a   1.000
_cell.length_b   1.000
_cell.length_c   1.000
_cell.angle_alpha   90.00
_cell.angle_beta   90.00
_cell.angle_gamma   90.00
#
_symmetry.space_group_name_H-M   'P 1'
#
loop_
_entity.id
_entity.type
_entity.pdbx_description
1 polymer ?
#
loop_
_entity_poly.entity_id
_entity_poly.type
_entity_poly.pdbx_seq_one_letter_code
_entity_poly.pdbx_strand_id
1 'polypeptide(L)' 'MLRKCSADMVIVGAGVAGCSAFYHLARLNARNPSFKPLLVDALPPMSLTSANGSFSYRNWFPSEAETPSSGGTLG' A
#
# COMPACT_ATOMS: atom_id res chain seq x y z
N MET A 1 11.76 18.37 -15.16
CA MET A 1 11.60 17.77 -16.50
C MET A 1 11.67 16.25 -16.32
N LEU A 2 10.56 15.52 -16.50
CA LEU A 2 10.62 14.05 -16.43
C LEU A 2 11.47 13.55 -17.60
N ARG A 3 12.53 12.79 -17.31
CA ARG A 3 13.26 12.05 -18.34
C ARG A 3 12.34 10.97 -18.89
N LYS A 4 12.38 10.76 -20.21
CA LYS A 4 11.72 9.63 -20.86
C LYS A 4 12.29 8.34 -20.25
N CYS A 5 11.45 7.56 -19.59
CA CYS A 5 11.81 6.25 -19.05
C CYS A 5 10.68 5.25 -19.32
N SER A 6 11.03 3.96 -19.35
CA SER A 6 10.09 2.85 -19.43
C SER A 6 10.14 2.07 -18.12
N ALA A 7 9.00 1.53 -17.69
CA ALA A 7 8.85 0.74 -16.48
C ALA A 7 7.99 -0.48 -16.77
N ASP A 8 8.24 -1.60 -16.07
CA ASP A 8 7.39 -2.79 -16.15
C ASP A 8 6.05 -2.56 -15.43
N MET A 9 6.05 -1.66 -14.43
CA MET A 9 4.87 -1.25 -13.70
C MET A 9 5.00 0.18 -13.20
N VAL A 10 3.92 0.95 -13.31
CA VAL A 10 3.82 2.32 -12.77
C VAL A 10 2.79 2.34 -11.65
N ILE A 11 3.21 2.80 -10.49
CA ILE A 11 2.36 3.05 -9.33
C ILE A 11 2.12 4.55 -9.26
N VAL A 12 0.85 4.96 -9.34
CA VAL A 12 0.43 6.36 -9.33
C VAL A 12 -0.08 6.72 -7.93
N GLY A 13 0.58 7.70 -7.32
CA GLY A 13 0.32 8.17 -5.96
C GLY A 13 1.30 7.58 -4.95
N ALA A 14 2.12 8.44 -4.34
CA ALA A 14 3.08 8.16 -3.27
C ALA A 14 2.48 8.46 -1.87
N GLY A 15 1.20 8.12 -1.67
CA GLY A 15 0.61 7.97 -0.35
C GLY A 15 0.96 6.61 0.28
N VAL A 16 0.43 6.33 1.47
CA VAL A 16 0.76 5.09 2.22
C VAL A 16 0.46 3.82 1.42
N ALA A 17 -0.63 3.80 0.66
CA ALA A 17 -1.01 2.66 -0.17
C ALA A 17 0.01 2.43 -1.32
N GLY A 18 0.38 3.49 -2.04
CA GLY A 18 1.32 3.38 -3.15
C GLY A 18 2.75 3.09 -2.72
N CYS A 19 3.22 3.71 -1.63
CA CYS A 19 4.52 3.40 -1.04
C CYS A 19 4.59 1.93 -0.58
N SER A 20 3.54 1.43 0.08
CA SER A 20 3.46 0.02 0.51
C SER A 20 3.45 -0.92 -0.69
N ALA A 21 2.64 -0.63 -1.72
CA ALA A 21 2.59 -1.41 -2.94
C ALA A 21 3.95 -1.46 -3.64
N PHE A 22 4.60 -0.31 -3.83
CA PHE A 22 5.92 -0.21 -4.43
C PHE A 22 6.96 -1.02 -3.66
N TYR A 23 6.99 -0.88 -2.33
CA TYR A 23 7.92 -1.62 -1.47
C TYR A 23 7.74 -3.13 -1.63
N HIS A 24 6.51 -3.64 -1.50
CA HIS A 24 6.25 -5.07 -1.60
C HIS A 24 6.51 -5.61 -3.01
N LEU A 25 6.16 -4.87 -4.05
CA LEU A 25 6.47 -5.25 -5.44
C LEU A 25 7.97 -5.32 -5.70
N ALA A 26 8.73 -4.31 -5.27
CA ALA A 26 10.19 -4.29 -5.38
C ALA A 26 10.81 -5.44 -4.58
N ARG A 27 10.28 -5.72 -3.38
CA ARG A 27 10.78 -6.80 -2.52
C ARG A 27 10.51 -8.18 -3.09
N LEU A 28 9.31 -8.44 -3.60
CA LEU A 28 8.95 -9.70 -4.25
C LEU A 28 9.79 -9.96 -5.51
N ASN A 29 10.21 -8.89 -6.19
CA ASN A 29 11.02 -8.98 -7.40
C ASN A 29 12.52 -8.70 -7.16
N ALA A 30 13.00 -8.74 -5.91
CA ALA A 30 14.38 -8.35 -5.59
C ALA A 30 15.46 -9.21 -6.27
N ARG A 31 15.12 -10.43 -6.72
CA ARG A 31 16.01 -11.32 -7.46
C ARG A 31 15.94 -11.15 -8.98
N ASN A 32 15.06 -10.28 -9.48
CA ASN A 32 14.90 -9.97 -10.88
C ASN A 32 15.44 -8.55 -11.17
N PRO A 33 16.72 -8.41 -11.54
CA PRO A 33 17.35 -7.10 -11.76
C PRO A 33 16.76 -6.34 -12.96
N SER A 34 16.03 -7.02 -13.84
CA SER A 34 15.38 -6.40 -14.99
C SER A 34 14.04 -5.74 -14.63
N PHE A 35 13.42 -6.12 -13.51
CA PHE A 35 12.13 -5.58 -13.08
C PHE A 35 12.30 -4.16 -12.54
N LYS A 36 11.63 -3.20 -13.17
CA LYS A 36 11.72 -1.77 -12.91
C LYS A 36 10.34 -1.23 -12.55
N PRO A 37 9.93 -1.31 -11.27
CA PRO A 37 8.76 -0.60 -10.80
C PRO A 37 9.08 0.91 -10.73
N LEU A 38 8.10 1.76 -11.06
CA LEU A 38 8.21 3.20 -10.97
C LEU A 38 7.08 3.74 -10.09
N LEU A 39 7.43 4.50 -9.05
CA LEU A 39 6.48 5.26 -8.24
C LEU A 39 6.47 6.72 -8.70
N VAL A 40 5.29 7.24 -9.02
CA VAL A 40 5.10 8.62 -9.44
C VAL A 40 4.06 9.32 -8.58
N ASP A 41 4.29 10.59 -8.27
CA ASP A 41 3.33 11.47 -7.59
C ASP A 41 3.44 12.89 -8.16
N ALA A 42 2.33 13.62 -8.18
CA ALA A 42 2.26 15.01 -8.61
C ALA A 42 2.61 15.98 -7.48
N LEU A 43 2.56 15.53 -6.23
CA LEU A 43 2.83 16.28 -5.01
C LEU A 43 3.98 15.61 -4.22
N PRO A 44 4.51 16.25 -3.16
CA PRO A 44 5.43 15.58 -2.26
C PRO A 44 4.82 14.28 -1.71
N PRO A 45 5.61 13.21 -1.54
CA PRO A 45 5.12 11.95 -0.97
C PRO A 45 4.38 12.18 0.35
N MET A 46 3.35 11.38 0.59
CA MET A 46 2.54 11.41 1.81
C MET A 46 1.73 12.70 2.06
N SER A 47 1.81 13.71 1.19
CA SER A 47 1.29 15.07 1.47
C SER A 47 -0.24 15.23 1.54
N LEU A 48 -1.02 14.26 1.06
CA LEU A 48 -2.49 14.29 1.08
C LEU A 48 -3.04 13.53 2.31
N THR A 49 -4.05 12.68 2.13
CA THR A 49 -4.73 11.93 3.19
C THR A 49 -3.76 11.19 4.13
N SER A 50 -2.62 10.73 3.61
CA SER A 50 -1.61 10.05 4.42
C SER A 50 -0.92 10.95 5.45
N ALA A 51 -0.86 12.26 5.28
CA ALA A 51 -0.34 13.20 6.29
C ALA A 51 -1.38 13.58 7.35
N ASN A 52 -2.67 13.46 7.01
CA ASN A 52 -3.78 13.93 7.85
C ASN A 52 -4.43 12.82 8.70
N GLY A 53 -3.94 11.58 8.61
CA GLY A 53 -4.42 10.47 9.43
C GLY A 53 -3.89 10.53 10.86
N SER A 54 -4.61 9.96 11.82
CA SER A 54 -4.14 9.79 13.20
C SER A 54 -3.10 8.66 13.35
N PHE A 55 -2.83 7.92 12.27
CA PHE A 55 -2.00 6.72 12.24
C PHE A 55 -2.38 5.66 13.28
N SER A 56 -3.62 5.69 13.76
CA SER A 56 -4.12 4.71 14.70
C SER A 56 -4.42 3.41 13.96
N TYR A 57 -3.87 2.30 14.43
CA TYR A 57 -4.24 0.99 13.90
C TYR A 57 -5.62 0.60 14.43
N ARG A 58 -6.56 0.40 13.51
CA ARG A 58 -7.86 -0.22 13.78
C ARG A 58 -8.22 -1.04 12.57
N ASN A 59 -8.53 -2.32 12.78
CA ASN A 59 -9.14 -3.09 11.71
C ASN A 59 -10.62 -2.68 11.59
N TRP A 60 -10.95 -1.90 10.55
CA TRP A 60 -12.33 -1.47 10.29
C TRP A 60 -13.18 -2.58 9.64
N PHE A 61 -12.51 -3.61 9.12
CA PHE A 61 -13.13 -4.77 8.47
C PHE A 61 -12.50 -6.05 9.03
N PRO A 62 -12.72 -6.36 10.33
CA PRO A 62 -12.25 -7.59 10.90
C PRO A 62 -12.81 -8.78 10.13
N SER A 63 -11.99 -9.80 9.95
CA SER A 63 -12.49 -11.07 9.42
C SER A 63 -13.47 -11.71 10.41
N GLU A 64 -14.32 -12.62 9.94
CA GLU A 64 -15.17 -13.45 10.80
C GLU A 64 -14.34 -14.22 11.85
N ALA A 65 -13.08 -14.52 11.57
CA ALA A 65 -12.15 -15.15 12.52
C ALA A 65 -11.61 -14.19 13.59
N GLU A 66 -11.57 -12.88 13.31
CA GLU A 66 -11.17 -11.84 14.27
C GLU A 66 -12.35 -11.26 15.05
N THR A 67 -13.57 -11.40 14.52
CA THR A 67 -14.79 -11.03 15.22
C THR A 67 -15.11 -12.17 16.19
N PRO A 68 -15.07 -11.97 17.51
CA PRO A 68 -15.54 -13.00 18.42
C PRO A 68 -17.01 -13.20 18.07
N SER A 69 -17.36 -14.37 17.51
CA SER A 69 -18.75 -14.74 17.33
C SER A 69 -19.42 -14.55 18.68
N SER A 70 -20.30 -13.55 18.79
CA SER A 70 -21.13 -13.35 19.97
C SER A 70 -21.73 -14.71 20.32
N GLY A 71 -21.35 -15.25 21.48
CA GLY A 71 -21.52 -16.66 21.80
C GLY A 71 -22.89 -17.21 21.44
N GLY A 72 -22.89 -18.24 20.60
CA GLY A 72 -23.98 -19.20 20.50
C GLY A 72 -23.68 -20.40 21.39
N THR A 73 -23.65 -20.18 22.71
CA THR A 73 -23.73 -21.28 23.69
C THR A 73 -25.10 -21.21 24.35
N LEU A 74 -26.15 -21.67 23.66
CA LEU A 74 -27.41 -22.12 24.26
C LEU A 74 -28.15 -22.99 23.25
N GLY A 75 -28.09 -24.31 23.45
CA GLY A 75 -28.78 -25.33 22.64
C GLY A 75 -28.09 -26.68 22.73
#